data_AF-A0A0Q7ZGB1-F1
#
_entry.id   AF-A0A0Q7ZGB1-F1
#
_cell.length_a   1.000
_cell.length_b   1.000
_cell.length_c   1.000
_cell.angle_alpha   90.00
_cell.angle_beta   90.00
_cell.angle_gamma   90.00
#
_symmetry.space_group_name_H-M   'P 1'
#
loop_
_entity.id
_entity.type
_entity.pdbx_description
1 polymer ?
#
loop_
_entity_poly.entity_id
_entity_poly.type
_entity_poly.pdbx_seq_one_letter_code
_entity_poly.pdbx_strand_id
1 'polypeptide(L)'
;MLIELAMAEALEVRKNGTWSSAKVHVLTDARQPADAILVEALRTIGDKERTAQDLVNRLGKGLKETLLERLVARGIIAHEEDRLWGIFPRERWPAIDSSHEDAVRRQLAGALLEGARPADRTAALVALLHAVSKAHRILADNHGIAAKQIRSRAKEIADGEWAAKAVRDAVASAQAAMTAATTAATTAAVVSS
;
A
#
# COMPACT_ATOMS: atom_id res chain seq x y z
N MET A 1 5.65 -2.51 0.41
CA MET A 1 7.13 -2.54 0.45
C MET A 1 7.68 -1.48 1.40
N LEU A 2 7.57 -0.18 1.12
CA LEU A 2 8.12 0.88 2.01
C LEU A 2 7.59 0.79 3.45
N ILE A 3 6.28 0.60 3.62
CA ILE A 3 5.66 0.47 4.95
C ILE A 3 6.19 -0.76 5.69
N GLU A 4 6.23 -1.92 5.03
CA GLU A 4 6.73 -3.17 5.63
C GLU A 4 8.20 -3.03 6.05
N LEU A 5 9.04 -2.40 5.23
CA LEU A 5 10.43 -2.14 5.56
C LEU A 5 10.59 -1.13 6.70
N ALA A 6 9.75 -0.09 6.75
CA ALA A 6 9.76 0.83 7.88
C ALA A 6 9.30 0.15 9.18
N MET A 7 8.30 -0.73 9.11
CA MET A 7 7.84 -1.55 10.25
C MET A 7 8.90 -2.53 10.74
N ALA A 8 9.75 -3.01 9.84
CA ALA A 8 10.91 -3.83 10.16
C ALA A 8 12.12 -3.00 10.63
N GLU A 9 11.95 -1.70 10.87
CA GLU A 9 13.01 -0.77 11.27
C GLU A 9 14.20 -0.77 10.29
N ALA A 10 13.93 -1.01 9.00
CA ALA A 10 14.94 -1.04 7.96
C ALA A 10 15.11 0.32 7.25
N LEU A 11 14.15 1.23 7.40
CA LEU A 11 14.11 2.52 6.72
C LEU A 11 13.81 3.67 7.66
N GLU A 12 14.36 4.83 7.34
CA GLU A 12 13.96 6.11 7.89
C GLU A 12 13.63 7.11 6.79
N VAL A 13 12.73 8.06 7.09
CA VAL A 13 12.48 9.22 6.23
C VAL A 13 13.14 10.43 6.85
N ARG A 14 14.08 11.04 6.15
CA ARG A 14 14.84 12.19 6.64
C ARG A 14 14.77 13.35 5.66
N LYS A 15 14.81 14.56 6.22
CA LYS A 15 14.92 15.81 5.48
C LYS A 15 16.31 16.40 5.74
N ASN A 16 17.02 16.81 4.69
CA ASN A 16 18.39 17.34 4.79
C ASN A 16 18.44 18.87 4.93
N GLY A 17 17.29 19.52 5.17
CA GLY A 17 17.18 20.97 5.33
C GLY A 17 15.77 21.49 5.05
N THR A 18 15.48 22.72 5.47
CA THR A 18 14.13 23.30 5.46
C THR A 18 13.50 23.35 4.07
N TRP A 19 14.31 23.50 3.01
CA TRP A 19 13.86 23.59 1.61
C TRP A 19 13.97 22.25 0.84
N SER A 20 14.54 21.19 1.43
CA SER A 20 14.75 19.92 0.72
C SER A 20 13.51 19.01 0.79
N SER A 21 13.28 18.17 -0.22
CA SER A 21 12.29 17.10 -0.10
C SER A 21 12.78 16.02 0.87
N ALA A 22 11.86 15.41 1.61
CA ALA A 22 12.19 14.28 2.46
C ALA A 22 12.58 13.08 1.58
N LYS A 23 13.65 12.38 1.96
CA LYS A 23 14.17 11.20 1.28
C LYS A 23 14.09 9.99 2.20
N VAL A 24 14.02 8.82 1.57
CA VAL A 24 14.03 7.53 2.26
C VAL A 24 15.47 7.03 2.31
N HIS A 25 15.92 6.63 3.50
CA HIS A 25 17.25 6.12 3.78
C HIS A 25 17.15 4.70 4.33
N VAL A 26 18.13 3.87 4.00
CA VAL A 26 18.31 2.55 4.62
C VAL A 26 19.09 2.71 5.90
N LEU A 27 18.62 2.09 6.98
CA LEU A 27 19.34 2.07 8.25
C LEU A 27 20.51 1.07 8.18
N THR A 28 21.67 1.46 8.70
CA THR A 28 22.92 0.68 8.58
C THR A 28 22.81 -0.72 9.20
N ASP A 29 22.05 -0.85 10.29
CA ASP A 29 21.85 -2.12 11.02
C ASP A 29 20.53 -2.81 10.64
N ALA A 30 19.93 -2.45 9.50
CA ALA A 30 18.68 -3.02 9.04
C ALA A 30 18.78 -4.55 8.89
N ARG A 31 17.92 -5.28 9.59
CA ARG A 31 17.79 -6.73 9.41
C ARG A 31 17.34 -7.01 7.99
N GLN A 32 18.03 -7.95 7.33
CA GLN A 32 17.66 -8.38 5.99
C GLN A 32 16.25 -9.00 5.98
N PRO A 33 15.35 -8.53 5.11
CA PRO A 33 14.03 -9.13 4.95
C PRO A 33 14.14 -10.59 4.47
N ALA A 34 13.22 -11.44 4.91
CA ALA A 34 13.13 -12.80 4.39
C ALA A 34 12.53 -12.87 2.97
N ASP A 35 11.71 -11.88 2.60
CA ASP A 35 11.06 -11.85 1.29
C ASP A 35 11.97 -11.22 0.22
N ALA A 36 12.20 -11.95 -0.87
CA ALA A 36 13.06 -11.51 -1.97
C ALA A 36 12.64 -10.17 -2.61
N ILE A 37 11.33 -9.87 -2.69
CA ILE A 37 10.84 -8.57 -3.19
C ILE A 37 11.26 -7.45 -2.23
N LEU A 38 11.22 -7.70 -0.92
CA LEU A 38 11.63 -6.71 0.08
C LEU A 38 13.16 -6.51 0.08
N VAL A 39 13.93 -7.58 -0.11
CA VAL A 39 15.39 -7.50 -0.29
C VAL A 39 15.74 -6.63 -1.50
N GLU A 40 15.10 -6.86 -2.64
CA GLU A 40 15.37 -6.08 -3.86
C GLU A 40 14.93 -4.62 -3.73
N ALA A 41 13.83 -4.36 -3.00
CA ALA A 41 13.46 -3.00 -2.63
C ALA A 41 14.56 -2.33 -1.81
N LEU A 42 15.05 -3.01 -0.77
CA LEU A 42 16.06 -2.47 0.13
C LEU A 42 17.35 -2.13 -0.64
N ARG A 43 17.75 -3.01 -1.56
CA ARG A 43 18.88 -2.77 -2.48
C ARG A 43 18.66 -1.52 -3.34
N THR A 44 17.49 -1.42 -3.99
CA THR A 44 17.15 -0.27 -4.85
C THR A 44 17.14 1.06 -4.08
N ILE A 45 16.70 1.04 -2.80
CA ILE A 45 16.70 2.23 -1.94
C ILE A 45 18.13 2.57 -1.51
N GLY A 46 18.94 1.56 -1.16
CA GLY A 46 20.34 1.73 -0.77
C GLY A 46 21.24 2.25 -1.89
N ASP A 47 20.95 1.92 -3.15
CA ASP A 47 21.72 2.38 -4.32
C ASP A 47 21.71 3.92 -4.45
N LYS A 48 20.58 4.57 -4.13
CA LYS A 48 20.44 6.03 -4.18
C LYS A 48 19.25 6.52 -3.36
N GLU A 49 19.53 7.45 -2.45
CA GLU A 49 18.50 8.17 -1.69
C GLU A 49 17.52 8.92 -2.60
N ARG A 50 16.24 8.64 -2.43
CA ARG A 50 15.14 9.11 -3.29
C ARG A 50 13.94 9.51 -2.45
N THR A 51 13.04 10.29 -3.04
CA THR A 51 11.75 10.59 -2.41
C THR A 51 10.88 9.35 -2.39
N ALA A 52 9.92 9.28 -1.46
CA ALA A 52 8.95 8.19 -1.43
C ALA A 52 8.17 8.07 -2.76
N GLN A 53 7.89 9.19 -3.43
CA GLN A 53 7.19 9.20 -4.72
C GLN A 53 7.99 8.52 -5.84
N ASP A 54 9.27 8.86 -5.96
CA ASP A 54 10.13 8.23 -6.96
C ASP A 54 10.28 6.73 -6.69
N LEU A 55 10.42 6.34 -5.43
CA LEU A 55 10.50 4.94 -5.02
C LEU A 55 9.20 4.17 -5.28
N VAL A 56 8.04 4.73 -4.97
CA VAL A 56 6.74 4.08 -5.26
C VAL A 56 6.59 3.82 -6.76
N ASN A 57 6.93 4.79 -7.60
CA ASN A 57 6.85 4.63 -9.06
C ASN A 57 7.82 3.56 -9.58
N ARG A 58 9.04 3.55 -9.04
CA ARG A 58 10.10 2.65 -9.50
C ARG A 58 9.90 1.21 -9.02
N LEU A 59 9.59 1.04 -7.74
CA LEU A 59 9.35 -0.27 -7.12
C LEU A 59 8.01 -0.87 -7.53
N GLY A 60 7.03 -0.05 -7.92
CA GLY A 60 5.71 -0.52 -8.37
C GLY A 60 5.69 -1.06 -9.80
N LYS A 61 6.70 -0.75 -10.62
CA LYS A 61 6.72 -1.15 -12.04
C LYS A 61 6.87 -2.67 -12.18
N GLY A 62 5.88 -3.33 -12.79
CA GLY A 62 5.87 -4.79 -12.98
C GLY A 62 5.64 -5.61 -11.70
N LEU A 63 5.41 -4.93 -10.57
CA LEU A 63 5.27 -5.59 -9.27
C LEU A 63 3.99 -6.41 -9.17
N LYS A 64 2.91 -5.94 -9.83
CA LYS A 64 1.62 -6.64 -9.79
C LYS A 64 1.73 -8.02 -10.43
N GLU A 65 2.30 -8.10 -11.61
CA GLU A 65 2.50 -9.34 -12.37
C GLU A 65 3.37 -10.30 -11.56
N THR A 66 4.50 -9.81 -11.04
CA THR A 66 5.41 -10.58 -10.17
C THR A 66 4.68 -11.13 -8.94
N LEU A 67 3.83 -10.34 -8.29
CA LEU A 67 3.07 -10.77 -7.12
C LEU A 67 2.01 -11.82 -7.47
N LEU A 68 1.30 -11.65 -8.58
CA LEU A 68 0.30 -12.62 -9.05
C LEU A 68 0.94 -13.97 -9.35
N GLU A 69 2.06 -13.98 -10.07
CA GLU A 69 2.83 -15.20 -10.35
C GLU A 69 3.29 -15.90 -9.06
N ARG A 70 3.78 -15.13 -8.07
CA ARG A 70 4.16 -15.69 -6.76
C ARG A 70 2.97 -16.25 -5.97
N LEU A 71 1.79 -15.63 -6.07
CA LEU A 71 0.58 -16.15 -5.43
C LEU A 71 0.09 -17.45 -6.09
N VAL A 72 0.22 -17.55 -7.42
CA VAL A 72 -0.05 -18.80 -8.16
C VAL A 72 0.95 -19.88 -7.79
N ALA A 73 2.24 -19.57 -7.75
CA ALA A 73 3.28 -20.53 -7.37
C ALA A 73 3.09 -21.07 -5.93
N ARG A 74 2.43 -20.30 -5.06
CA ARG A 74 2.06 -20.70 -3.70
C ARG A 74 0.71 -21.40 -3.60
N GLY A 75 -0.03 -21.55 -4.71
CA GLY A 75 -1.36 -22.17 -4.74
C GLY A 75 -2.45 -21.36 -4.04
N ILE A 76 -2.26 -20.04 -3.85
CA ILE A 76 -3.24 -19.18 -3.16
C ILE A 76 -4.32 -18.71 -4.15
N ILE A 77 -3.92 -18.45 -5.40
CA ILE A 77 -4.80 -18.05 -6.49
C ILE A 77 -4.52 -18.96 -7.70
N ALA A 78 -5.51 -19.11 -8.58
CA ALA A 78 -5.32 -19.73 -9.88
C ALA A 78 -5.09 -18.66 -10.96
N HIS A 79 -4.47 -19.05 -12.06
CA HIS A 79 -4.41 -18.26 -13.29
C HIS A 79 -5.34 -18.92 -14.32
N GLU A 80 -6.35 -18.20 -14.75
CA GLU A 80 -7.34 -18.67 -15.73
C GLU A 80 -7.33 -17.75 -16.94
N GLU A 81 -7.00 -18.31 -18.10
CA GLU A 81 -7.21 -17.66 -19.39
C GLU A 81 -8.52 -18.16 -20.01
N ASP A 82 -9.45 -17.24 -20.23
CA ASP A 82 -10.75 -17.50 -20.83
C ASP A 82 -10.90 -16.67 -22.12
N ARG A 83 -11.89 -16.96 -22.95
CA ARG A 83 -12.23 -16.13 -24.12
C ARG A 83 -13.69 -15.73 -24.09
N LEU A 84 -13.95 -14.45 -23.88
CA LEU A 84 -15.28 -13.88 -24.08
C LEU A 84 -15.64 -13.99 -25.57
N TRP A 85 -16.72 -14.72 -25.87
CA TRP A 85 -17.21 -14.96 -27.24
C TRP A 85 -16.17 -15.60 -28.18
N GLY A 86 -15.18 -16.32 -27.64
CA GLY A 86 -14.15 -17.02 -28.42
C GLY A 86 -13.06 -16.13 -29.04
N ILE A 87 -13.20 -14.81 -28.98
CA ILE A 87 -12.30 -13.84 -29.66
C ILE A 87 -11.63 -12.84 -28.73
N PHE A 88 -12.17 -12.59 -27.54
CA PHE A 88 -11.57 -11.65 -26.58
C PHE A 88 -10.94 -12.42 -25.42
N PRO A 89 -9.60 -12.52 -25.35
CA PRO A 89 -8.94 -13.14 -24.21
C PRO A 89 -9.28 -12.36 -22.93
N ARG A 90 -9.63 -13.10 -21.88
CA ARG A 90 -9.95 -12.60 -20.56
C ARG A 90 -9.10 -13.37 -19.55
N GLU A 91 -8.20 -12.66 -18.91
CA GLU A 91 -7.41 -13.22 -17.83
C GLU A 91 -8.15 -13.04 -16.49
N ARG A 92 -8.23 -14.11 -15.71
CA ARG A 92 -8.83 -14.12 -14.36
C ARG A 92 -7.85 -14.74 -13.38
N TRP A 93 -7.90 -14.23 -12.15
CA TRP A 93 -7.04 -14.65 -11.06
C TRP A 93 -7.87 -15.02 -9.82
N PRO A 94 -8.72 -16.06 -9.88
CA PRO A 94 -9.60 -16.39 -8.76
C PRO A 94 -8.81 -16.92 -7.57
N ALA A 95 -9.26 -16.59 -6.35
CA ALA A 95 -8.71 -17.15 -5.13
C ALA A 95 -9.05 -18.64 -5.02
N ILE A 96 -8.05 -19.47 -4.72
CA ILE A 96 -8.23 -20.89 -4.38
C ILE A 96 -8.62 -21.01 -2.90
N ASP A 97 -7.99 -20.19 -2.05
CA ASP A 97 -8.32 -20.07 -0.63
C ASP A 97 -8.45 -18.58 -0.25
N SER A 98 -9.67 -18.16 0.11
CA SER A 98 -9.98 -16.79 0.56
C SER A 98 -9.85 -16.61 2.07
N SER A 99 -9.56 -17.66 2.85
CA SER A 99 -9.63 -17.61 4.32
C SER A 99 -8.76 -16.52 4.94
N HIS A 100 -7.55 -16.34 4.40
CA HIS A 100 -6.63 -15.30 4.83
C HIS A 100 -7.15 -13.90 4.47
N GLU A 101 -7.65 -13.71 3.25
CA GLU A 101 -8.24 -12.44 2.81
C GLU A 101 -9.45 -12.08 3.68
N ASP A 102 -10.32 -13.05 3.95
CA ASP A 102 -11.52 -12.87 4.77
C ASP A 102 -11.15 -12.50 6.22
N ALA A 103 -10.09 -13.10 6.77
CA ALA A 103 -9.58 -12.74 8.09
C ALA A 103 -9.08 -11.28 8.13
N VAL A 104 -8.32 -10.85 7.13
CA VAL A 104 -7.86 -9.46 7.00
C VAL A 104 -9.05 -8.51 6.84
N ARG A 105 -10.04 -8.87 6.00
CA ARG A 105 -11.25 -8.06 5.79
C ARG A 105 -12.06 -7.91 7.06
N ARG A 106 -12.20 -8.96 7.87
CA ARG A 106 -12.85 -8.90 9.19
C ARG A 106 -12.13 -7.97 10.15
N GLN A 107 -10.80 -8.03 10.22
CA GLN A 107 -10.03 -7.11 11.08
C GLN A 107 -10.21 -5.65 10.66
N LEU A 108 -10.22 -5.39 9.35
CA LEU A 108 -10.47 -4.05 8.81
C LEU A 108 -11.90 -3.58 9.10
N ALA A 109 -12.89 -4.46 8.97
CA ALA A 109 -14.27 -4.18 9.31
C ALA A 109 -14.42 -3.81 10.80
N GLY A 110 -13.84 -4.60 11.72
CA GLY A 110 -13.88 -4.29 13.15
C GLY A 110 -13.25 -2.93 13.48
N ALA A 111 -12.12 -2.58 12.85
CA ALA A 111 -11.48 -1.29 13.07
C ALA A 111 -12.28 -0.10 12.49
N LEU A 112 -12.88 -0.29 11.30
CA LEU A 112 -13.52 0.78 10.53
C LEU A 112 -15.01 0.98 10.86
N LEU A 113 -15.73 -0.09 11.23
CA LEU A 113 -17.17 -0.08 11.47
C LEU A 113 -17.50 -0.15 12.96
N GLU A 114 -16.79 -1.01 13.70
CA GLU A 114 -17.07 -1.26 15.13
C GLU A 114 -16.21 -0.40 16.06
N GLY A 115 -15.25 0.35 15.51
CA GLY A 115 -14.39 1.24 16.28
C GLY A 115 -13.32 0.53 17.13
N ALA A 116 -13.10 -0.77 16.91
CA ALA A 116 -12.06 -1.53 17.62
C ALA A 116 -10.67 -0.88 17.42
N ARG A 117 -9.81 -0.97 18.43
CA ARG A 117 -8.42 -0.49 18.33
C ARG A 117 -7.63 -1.46 17.44
N PRO A 118 -7.18 -1.06 16.25
CA PRO A 118 -6.41 -1.93 15.36
C PRO A 118 -5.02 -2.19 15.93
N ALA A 119 -4.48 -3.38 15.65
CA ALA A 119 -3.05 -3.63 15.78
C ALA A 119 -2.26 -2.78 14.78
N ASP A 120 -0.99 -2.53 15.05
CA ASP A 120 -0.10 -1.66 14.26
C ASP A 120 -0.13 -2.00 12.76
N ARG A 121 -0.09 -3.31 12.42
CA ARG A 121 -0.17 -3.79 11.04
C ARG A 121 -1.51 -3.47 10.37
N THR A 122 -2.61 -3.61 11.11
CA THR A 122 -3.95 -3.29 10.62
C THR A 122 -4.11 -1.78 10.45
N ALA A 123 -3.58 -0.98 11.37
CA ALA A 123 -3.58 0.48 11.28
C ALA A 123 -2.77 0.98 10.08
N ALA A 124 -1.59 0.41 9.83
CA ALA A 124 -0.79 0.65 8.63
C ALA A 124 -1.57 0.36 7.34
N LEU A 125 -2.29 -0.77 7.30
CA LEU A 125 -3.09 -1.16 6.15
C LEU A 125 -4.27 -0.19 5.93
N VAL A 126 -4.95 0.22 7.01
CA VAL A 126 -5.99 1.26 6.95
C VAL A 126 -5.43 2.58 6.44
N ALA A 127 -4.25 3.00 6.91
CA ALA A 127 -3.62 4.24 6.47
C ALA A 127 -3.24 4.20 4.97
N LEU A 128 -2.76 3.06 4.47
CA LEU A 128 -2.52 2.86 3.04
C LEU A 128 -3.82 2.93 2.23
N LEU A 129 -4.86 2.22 2.67
CA LEU A 129 -6.16 2.19 2.00
C LEU A 129 -6.85 3.57 2.01
N HIS A 130 -6.67 4.34 3.07
CA HIS A 130 -7.12 5.73 3.14
C HIS A 130 -6.43 6.58 2.07
N ALA A 131 -5.11 6.44 1.94
CA ALA A 131 -4.29 7.22 1.02
C ALA A 131 -4.63 6.99 -0.45
N VAL A 132 -4.97 5.76 -0.83
CA VAL A 132 -5.45 5.44 -2.20
C VAL A 132 -6.96 5.64 -2.37
N SER A 133 -7.65 6.20 -1.36
CA SER A 133 -9.10 6.36 -1.34
C SER A 133 -9.88 5.05 -1.55
N LYS A 134 -9.34 3.91 -1.11
CA LYS A 134 -9.95 2.57 -1.27
C LYS A 134 -10.51 1.98 0.03
N ALA A 135 -10.32 2.61 1.20
CA ALA A 135 -10.79 2.09 2.48
C ALA A 135 -12.28 1.71 2.50
N HIS A 136 -13.14 2.48 1.83
CA HIS A 136 -14.57 2.19 1.74
C HIS A 136 -14.95 1.08 0.74
N ARG A 137 -14.05 0.68 -0.18
CA ARG A 137 -14.34 -0.31 -1.23
C ARG A 137 -14.03 -1.75 -0.82
N ILE A 138 -13.27 -1.91 0.26
CA ILE A 138 -12.87 -3.22 0.78
C ILE A 138 -13.90 -3.82 1.75
N LEU A 139 -14.96 -3.09 2.07
CA LEU A 139 -16.03 -3.59 2.93
C LEU A 139 -17.17 -3.99 2.00
N ALA A 140 -17.32 -5.31 1.78
CA ALA A 140 -18.36 -5.86 0.91
C ALA A 140 -19.77 -5.62 1.47
N ASP A 141 -19.87 -5.66 2.80
CA ASP A 141 -21.02 -5.22 3.58
C ASP A 141 -20.54 -4.09 4.51
N ASN A 142 -21.08 -2.90 4.31
CA ASN A 142 -20.80 -1.73 5.16
C ASN A 142 -21.86 -1.55 6.25
N HIS A 143 -22.81 -2.48 6.39
CA HIS A 143 -23.91 -2.45 7.35
C HIS A 143 -24.69 -1.11 7.34
N GLY A 144 -24.84 -0.51 6.15
CA GLY A 144 -25.52 0.78 5.98
C GLY A 144 -24.69 2.01 6.37
N ILE A 145 -23.43 1.86 6.78
CA ILE A 145 -22.56 2.98 7.14
C ILE A 145 -22.11 3.72 5.87
N ALA A 146 -22.27 5.04 5.87
CA ALA A 146 -21.92 5.86 4.72
C ALA A 146 -20.42 5.81 4.43
N ALA A 147 -20.04 5.75 3.15
CA ALA A 147 -18.63 5.76 2.73
C ALA A 147 -17.84 6.96 3.31
N LYS A 148 -18.51 8.09 3.56
CA LYS A 148 -17.92 9.26 4.22
C LYS A 148 -17.49 8.97 5.66
N GLN A 149 -18.31 8.25 6.43
CA GLN A 149 -18.00 7.88 7.81
C GLN A 149 -16.83 6.90 7.85
N ILE A 150 -16.80 5.90 6.95
CA ILE A 150 -15.67 4.97 6.83
C ILE A 150 -14.37 5.71 6.49
N ARG A 151 -14.42 6.67 5.56
CA ARG A 151 -13.24 7.50 5.23
C ARG A 151 -12.78 8.35 6.41
N SER A 152 -13.70 8.91 7.20
CA SER A 152 -13.38 9.67 8.42
C SER A 152 -12.69 8.78 9.43
N ARG A 153 -13.24 7.59 9.70
CA ARG A 153 -12.64 6.64 10.63
C ARG A 153 -11.26 6.17 10.15
N ALA A 154 -11.13 5.89 8.86
CA ALA A 154 -9.84 5.53 8.28
C ALA A 154 -8.80 6.65 8.42
N LYS A 155 -9.23 7.92 8.32
CA LYS A 155 -8.37 9.08 8.55
C LYS A 155 -7.93 9.18 10.02
N GLU A 156 -8.85 9.03 10.97
CA GLU A 156 -8.52 9.04 12.41
C GLU A 156 -7.50 7.96 12.76
N ILE A 157 -7.67 6.75 12.23
CA ILE A 157 -6.72 5.66 12.42
C ILE A 157 -5.38 6.01 11.77
N ALA A 158 -5.38 6.55 10.55
CA ALA A 158 -4.16 6.93 9.85
C ALA A 158 -3.36 8.01 10.61
N ASP A 159 -4.04 9.00 11.17
CA ASP A 159 -3.44 10.13 11.91
C ASP A 159 -3.04 9.77 13.35
N GLY A 160 -3.44 8.60 13.86
CA GLY A 160 -3.19 8.18 15.24
C GLY A 160 -1.75 7.69 15.53
N GLU A 161 -1.44 7.51 16.81
CA GLU A 161 -0.14 6.96 17.26
C GLU A 161 -0.18 5.43 17.38
N TRP A 162 -0.14 4.76 16.22
CA TRP A 162 -0.24 3.29 16.13
C TRP A 162 1.07 2.59 15.76
N ALA A 163 2.16 3.31 15.48
CA ALA A 163 3.47 2.74 15.18
C ALA A 163 4.60 3.72 15.49
N ALA A 164 5.85 3.28 15.44
CA ALA A 164 7.02 4.14 15.57
C ALA A 164 7.01 5.30 14.55
N LYS A 165 7.64 6.43 14.90
CA LYS A 165 7.67 7.64 14.07
C LYS A 165 8.14 7.36 12.64
N ALA A 166 9.18 6.56 12.46
CA ALA A 166 9.70 6.21 11.14
C ALA A 166 8.66 5.53 10.24
N VAL A 167 7.83 4.63 10.79
CA VAL A 167 6.73 3.99 10.08
C VAL A 167 5.69 5.01 9.65
N ARG A 168 5.31 5.92 10.56
CA ARG A 168 4.33 6.97 10.27
C ARG A 168 4.84 7.94 9.22
N ASP A 169 6.11 8.34 9.29
CA ASP A 169 6.74 9.23 8.31
C ASP A 169 6.84 8.56 6.92
N ALA A 170 7.13 7.25 6.88
CA ALA A 170 7.12 6.46 5.65
C ALA A 170 5.72 6.36 5.03
N VAL A 171 4.69 6.10 5.85
CA VAL A 171 3.29 6.12 5.41
C VAL A 171 2.94 7.51 4.88
N ALA A 172 3.09 8.55 5.68
CA ALA A 172 2.75 9.93 5.31
C ALA A 172 3.46 10.38 4.02
N SER A 173 4.73 10.03 3.85
CA SER A 173 5.48 10.32 2.62
C SER A 173 4.93 9.57 1.41
N ALA A 174 4.51 8.31 1.57
CA ALA A 174 3.83 7.56 0.53
C ALA A 174 2.43 8.13 0.23
N GLN A 175 1.69 8.61 1.23
CA GLN A 175 0.39 9.27 1.01
C GLN A 175 0.57 10.56 0.21
N ALA A 176 1.53 11.41 0.59
CA ALA A 176 1.84 12.66 -0.10
C ALA A 176 2.23 12.42 -1.56
N ALA A 177 3.04 11.38 -1.81
CA ALA A 177 3.41 10.95 -3.15
C ALA A 177 2.21 10.58 -4.05
N MET A 178 1.25 9.83 -3.51
CA MET A 178 0.06 9.39 -4.26
C MET A 178 -0.91 10.55 -4.53
N THR A 179 -1.09 11.46 -3.57
CA THR A 179 -1.90 12.67 -3.77
C THR A 179 -1.31 13.54 -4.87
N ALA A 180 0.01 13.80 -4.86
CA ALA A 180 0.69 14.62 -5.86
C ALA A 180 0.58 14.03 -7.29
N ALA A 181 0.66 12.71 -7.43
CA ALA A 181 0.48 12.03 -8.71
C ALA A 181 -0.94 12.21 -9.28
N THR A 182 -1.96 12.27 -8.42
CA THR A 182 -3.36 12.44 -8.83
C THR A 182 -3.63 13.89 -9.29
N THR A 183 -3.02 14.89 -8.63
CA THR A 183 -3.17 16.30 -9.02
C THR A 183 -2.48 16.63 -10.34
N ALA A 184 -1.30 16.05 -10.61
CA ALA A 184 -0.58 16.24 -11.86
C ALA A 184 -1.35 15.67 -13.08
N ALA A 185 -2.06 14.55 -12.90
CA ALA A 185 -2.91 13.96 -13.94
C ALA A 185 -4.08 14.88 -14.32
N THR A 186 -4.65 15.62 -13.36
CA THR A 186 -5.70 16.60 -13.64
C THR A 186 -5.19 17.84 -14.37
N THR A 187 -3.97 18.31 -14.12
CA THR A 187 -3.44 19.50 -14.82
C THR A 187 -3.05 19.21 -16.27
N ALA A 188 -2.50 18.02 -16.55
CA ALA A 188 -2.17 17.62 -17.92
C ALA A 188 -3.42 17.50 -18.81
N ALA A 189 -4.55 17.09 -18.26
CA ALA A 189 -5.82 17.02 -18.99
C ALA A 189 -6.41 18.40 -19.33
N VAL A 190 -6.12 19.43 -18.53
CA VAL A 190 -6.66 20.79 -18.71
C VAL A 190 -5.79 21.64 -19.65
N VAL A 191 -4.48 21.36 -19.73
CA VAL A 191 -3.56 22.06 -20.66
C VAL A 191 -3.63 21.48 -22.08
N SER A 192 -4.20 20.28 -22.24
CA SER A 192 -4.48 19.67 -23.55
C SER A 192 -5.93 19.80 -24.01
N SER A 193 -6.70 20.73 -23.43
CA SER A 193 -8.05 21.11 -23.90
C SER A 193 -8.05 22.47 -24.57
#